data_AF-A0A2G8K875-F1
#
_entry.id   AF-A0A2G8K875-F1
#
_cell.length_a   1.000
_cell.length_b   1.000
_cell.length_c   1.000
_cell.angle_alpha   90.00
_cell.angle_beta   90.00
_cell.angle_gamma   90.00
#
_symmetry.space_group_name_H-M   'P 1'
#
loop_
_entity.id
_entity.type
_entity.pdbx_description
1 polymer ?
#
loop_
_entity_poly.entity_id
_entity_poly.type
_entity_poly.pdbx_seq_one_letter_code
_entity_poly.pdbx_strand_id
1 'polypeptide(L)'
;MPLEADVKTVRDYTVSRLQEIVNDPFSLFDSHLYVELRDLLVCRLTLFNATRGGEPCRLSLCEWKDAEGSVWIDPGEVEKVDNALDKSLAKDIKIAYQTGKGNKHLVPVLYPDTVEPLKKIANEENRLAAGISQNNPYVFASTQNSLYHVSGWHAVHSVCEKLELEKDICLQLKIDTE
;
A
#
# COMPACT_ATOMS: atom_id res chain seq x y z
N MET A 1 -16.29 -11.19 -10.59
CA MET A 1 -15.23 -11.53 -9.62
C MET A 1 -13.95 -11.88 -10.39
N PRO A 2 -12.79 -11.38 -9.97
CA PRO A 2 -11.48 -11.74 -10.54
C PRO A 2 -11.24 -13.25 -10.52
N LEU A 3 -10.42 -13.76 -11.45
CA LEU A 3 -9.95 -15.15 -11.38
C LEU A 3 -8.89 -15.26 -10.30
N GLU A 4 -8.95 -16.33 -9.50
CA GLU A 4 -7.97 -16.58 -8.44
C GLU A 4 -6.53 -16.67 -8.99
N ALA A 5 -6.37 -17.24 -10.19
CA ALA A 5 -5.09 -17.31 -10.89
C ALA A 5 -4.52 -15.93 -11.23
N ASP A 6 -5.36 -14.99 -11.71
CA ASP A 6 -4.94 -13.62 -12.01
C ASP A 6 -4.57 -12.87 -10.73
N VAL A 7 -5.37 -13.01 -9.66
CA VAL A 7 -5.09 -12.39 -8.35
C VAL A 7 -3.76 -12.90 -7.79
N LYS A 8 -3.51 -14.21 -7.91
CA LYS A 8 -2.22 -14.80 -7.52
C LYS A 8 -1.08 -14.24 -8.35
N THR A 9 -1.25 -14.12 -9.67
CA THR A 9 -0.23 -13.57 -10.56
C THR A 9 0.14 -12.13 -10.19
N VAL A 10 -0.85 -11.27 -9.93
CA VAL A 10 -0.59 -9.89 -9.49
C VAL A 10 0.07 -9.86 -8.11
N ARG A 11 -0.38 -10.72 -7.17
CA ARG A 11 0.28 -10.84 -5.86
C ARG A 11 1.75 -11.21 -6.01
N ASP A 12 2.05 -12.28 -6.73
CA ASP A 12 3.41 -12.82 -6.82
C ASP A 12 4.34 -11.79 -7.49
N TYR A 13 3.85 -11.12 -8.54
CA TYR A 13 4.56 -10.00 -9.17
C TYR A 13 4.81 -8.84 -8.22
N THR A 14 3.77 -8.35 -7.54
CA THR A 14 3.90 -7.19 -6.64
C THR A 14 4.84 -7.49 -5.48
N VAL A 15 4.72 -8.66 -4.85
CA VAL A 15 5.62 -9.09 -3.76
C VAL A 15 7.07 -9.13 -4.24
N SER A 16 7.35 -9.80 -5.36
CA SER A 16 8.71 -9.92 -5.90
C SER A 16 9.31 -8.55 -6.21
N ARG A 17 8.56 -7.72 -6.94
CA ARG A 17 9.05 -6.42 -7.39
C ARG A 17 9.27 -5.44 -6.24
N LEU A 18 8.40 -5.44 -5.22
CA LEU A 18 8.61 -4.65 -4.01
C LEU A 18 9.91 -5.03 -3.30
N GLN A 19 10.19 -6.32 -3.19
CA GLN A 19 11.43 -6.81 -2.55
C GLN A 19 12.66 -6.46 -3.37
N GLU A 20 12.61 -6.56 -4.70
CA GLU A 20 13.71 -6.13 -5.57
C GLU A 20 14.04 -4.64 -5.37
N ILE A 21 13.03 -3.76 -5.34
CA ILE A 21 13.22 -2.31 -5.17
C ILE A 21 13.80 -1.95 -3.80
N VAL A 22 13.36 -2.65 -2.75
CA VAL A 22 13.85 -2.40 -1.39
C VAL A 22 15.27 -2.92 -1.19
N ASN A 23 15.59 -4.09 -1.76
CA ASN A 23 16.87 -4.75 -1.56
C ASN A 23 17.96 -4.34 -2.55
N ASP A 24 17.68 -3.45 -3.51
CA ASP A 24 18.68 -2.89 -4.42
C ASP A 24 19.32 -1.61 -3.84
N PRO A 25 20.55 -1.69 -3.30
CA PRO A 25 21.25 -0.54 -2.71
C PRO A 25 21.81 0.42 -3.77
N PHE A 26 21.83 0.04 -5.05
CA PHE A 26 22.36 0.85 -6.14
C PHE A 26 21.25 1.57 -6.93
N SER A 27 19.99 1.30 -6.60
CA SER A 27 18.85 1.92 -7.26
C SER A 27 18.83 3.44 -7.03
N LEU A 28 18.86 4.20 -8.13
CA LEU A 28 18.58 5.64 -8.09
C LEU A 28 17.09 5.82 -7.83
N PHE A 29 16.75 6.42 -6.68
CA PHE A 29 15.37 6.63 -6.27
C PHE A 29 14.80 7.92 -6.87
N ASP A 30 14.57 7.88 -8.18
CA ASP A 30 14.01 8.98 -8.95
C ASP A 30 12.48 8.98 -8.99
N SER A 31 11.88 9.91 -9.74
CA SER A 31 10.43 9.99 -9.90
C SER A 31 9.80 8.73 -10.53
N HIS A 32 10.53 8.02 -11.40
CA HIS A 32 10.01 6.82 -12.06
C HIS A 32 9.95 5.66 -11.09
N LEU A 33 11.03 5.43 -10.34
CA LEU A 33 11.07 4.38 -9.32
C LEU A 33 10.09 4.66 -8.17
N TYR A 34 9.93 5.93 -7.79
CA TYR A 34 8.90 6.33 -6.83
C TYR A 34 7.49 5.99 -7.33
N VAL A 35 7.15 6.35 -8.57
CA VAL A 35 5.84 6.06 -9.16
C VAL A 35 5.60 4.56 -9.24
N GLU A 36 6.60 3.78 -9.68
CA GLU A 36 6.50 2.32 -9.70
C GLU A 36 6.27 1.75 -8.29
N LEU A 37 7.08 2.14 -7.30
CA LEU A 37 6.94 1.68 -5.92
C LEU A 37 5.55 2.04 -5.34
N ARG A 38 5.09 3.26 -5.60
CA ARG A 38 3.77 3.75 -5.18
C ARG A 38 2.66 2.87 -5.75
N ASP A 39 2.70 2.60 -7.04
CA ASP A 39 1.62 1.92 -7.72
C ASP A 39 1.59 0.42 -7.35
N LEU A 40 2.76 -0.20 -7.16
CA LEU A 40 2.90 -1.54 -6.60
C LEU A 40 2.32 -1.64 -5.18
N LEU A 41 2.66 -0.69 -4.31
CA LEU A 41 2.15 -0.65 -2.93
C LEU A 41 0.63 -0.50 -2.88
N VAL A 42 0.09 0.45 -3.65
CA VAL A 42 -1.36 0.68 -3.72
C VAL A 42 -2.08 -0.57 -4.25
N CYS A 43 -1.54 -1.20 -5.28
CA CYS A 43 -2.09 -2.45 -5.83
C CYS A 43 -2.07 -3.57 -4.80
N ARG A 44 -0.93 -3.80 -4.13
CA ARG A 44 -0.76 -4.84 -3.13
C ARG A 44 -1.72 -4.66 -1.96
N LEU A 45 -1.85 -3.44 -1.44
CA LEU A 45 -2.72 -3.14 -0.30
C LEU A 45 -4.20 -3.24 -0.67
N THR A 46 -4.56 -2.81 -1.87
CA THR A 46 -5.93 -2.92 -2.40
C THR A 46 -6.35 -4.38 -2.51
N LEU A 47 -5.50 -5.23 -3.10
CA LEU A 47 -5.77 -6.67 -3.23
C LEU A 47 -5.78 -7.38 -1.89
N PHE A 48 -4.84 -7.06 -1.00
CA PHE A 48 -4.73 -7.74 0.30
C PHE A 48 -5.89 -7.44 1.24
N ASN A 49 -6.30 -6.17 1.32
CA ASN A 49 -7.36 -5.75 2.25
C ASN A 49 -8.77 -5.92 1.66
N ALA A 50 -8.89 -6.34 0.39
CA ALA A 50 -10.15 -6.34 -0.37
C ALA A 50 -10.88 -4.98 -0.31
N THR A 51 -10.13 -3.90 -0.14
CA THR A 51 -10.62 -2.53 -0.01
C THR A 51 -10.86 -1.91 -1.38
N ARG A 52 -11.68 -0.86 -1.43
CA ARG A 52 -11.86 -0.09 -2.67
C ARG A 52 -10.54 0.59 -3.03
N GLY A 53 -10.20 0.66 -4.32
CA GLY A 53 -8.88 1.15 -4.76
C GLY A 53 -8.52 2.54 -4.22
N GLY A 54 -9.51 3.39 -3.93
CA GLY A 54 -9.29 4.73 -3.37
C GLY A 54 -8.95 4.79 -1.88
N GLU A 55 -9.18 3.74 -1.09
CA GLU A 55 -9.03 3.77 0.37
C GLU A 55 -7.55 3.71 0.79
N PRO A 56 -6.73 2.71 0.38
CA PRO A 56 -5.32 2.67 0.76
C PRO A 56 -4.55 3.93 0.34
N CYS A 57 -4.91 4.51 -0.82
CA CYS A 57 -4.26 5.72 -1.36
C CYS A 57 -4.33 6.93 -0.43
N ARG A 58 -5.33 6.98 0.47
CA ARG A 58 -5.57 8.12 1.36
C ARG A 58 -4.70 8.11 2.62
N LEU A 59 -3.85 7.09 2.79
CA LEU A 59 -2.96 6.99 3.95
C LEU A 59 -2.09 8.23 4.07
N SER A 60 -2.25 8.95 5.18
CA SER A 60 -1.40 10.09 5.52
C SER A 60 -0.07 9.65 6.15
N LEU A 61 0.94 10.50 6.06
CA LEU A 61 2.24 10.29 6.72
C LEU A 61 2.09 10.19 8.25
N CYS A 62 1.12 10.89 8.84
CA CYS A 62 0.85 10.81 10.28
C CYS A 62 0.27 9.44 10.66
N GLU A 63 -0.78 8.99 9.96
CA GLU A 63 -1.39 7.67 10.19
C GLU A 63 -0.38 6.54 9.96
N TRP A 64 0.50 6.68 8.97
CA TRP A 64 1.59 5.71 8.76
C TRP A 64 2.59 5.69 9.92
N LYS A 65 3.00 6.84 10.45
CA LYS A 65 3.90 6.89 11.62
C LYS A 65 3.28 6.22 12.84
N ASP A 66 1.98 6.42 13.09
CA ASP A 66 1.26 5.74 14.17
C ASP A 66 1.23 4.22 13.97
N ALA A 67 0.98 3.77 12.73
CA ALA A 67 0.98 2.36 12.38
C ALA A 67 2.37 1.73 12.52
N GLU A 68 3.42 2.39 12.03
CA GLU A 68 4.81 1.96 12.13
C GLU A 68 5.23 1.80 13.60
N GLY A 69 4.84 2.74 14.44
CA GLY A 69 5.04 2.73 15.89
C GLY A 69 4.22 1.68 16.66
N SER A 70 3.42 0.86 15.98
CA SER A 70 2.53 -0.14 16.60
C SER A 70 1.55 0.46 17.61
N VAL A 71 1.13 1.72 17.42
CA VAL A 71 0.20 2.41 18.34
C VAL A 71 -1.13 1.67 18.49
N TRP A 72 -1.52 0.93 17.45
CA TRP A 72 -2.84 0.31 17.32
C TRP A 72 -2.92 -1.15 17.77
N ILE A 73 -1.78 -1.80 18.03
CA ILE A 73 -1.74 -3.20 18.47
C ILE A 73 -1.28 -3.22 19.93
N ASP A 74 -2.14 -3.64 20.85
CA ASP A 74 -1.76 -3.84 22.25
C ASP A 74 -0.86 -5.08 22.37
N PRO A 75 0.42 -4.94 22.78
CA PRO A 75 1.32 -6.07 22.96
C PRO A 75 0.78 -7.10 23.97
N GLY A 76 0.01 -6.66 24.96
CA GLY A 76 -0.62 -7.52 25.96
C GLY A 76 -1.70 -8.43 25.38
N GLU A 77 -2.41 -8.00 24.35
CA GLU A 77 -3.40 -8.82 23.64
C GLU A 77 -2.73 -9.82 22.68
N VAL A 78 -1.62 -9.42 22.03
CA VAL A 78 -0.84 -10.32 21.17
C VAL A 78 -0.27 -11.49 21.97
N GLU A 79 0.15 -11.27 23.21
CA GLU A 79 0.67 -12.36 24.06
C GLU A 79 -0.39 -13.39 24.48
N LYS A 80 -1.67 -13.04 24.42
CA LYS A 80 -2.80 -13.95 24.71
C LYS A 80 -3.19 -14.83 23.53
N VAL A 81 -2.59 -14.64 22.35
CA VAL A 81 -2.85 -15.48 21.18
C VAL A 81 -2.24 -16.87 21.40
N ASP A 82 -3.09 -17.90 21.45
CA ASP A 82 -2.66 -19.28 21.76
C ASP A 82 -1.86 -19.93 20.62
N ASN A 83 -2.19 -19.60 19.38
CA ASN A 83 -1.51 -20.16 18.20
C ASN A 83 -0.21 -19.39 17.93
N ALA A 84 0.92 -20.10 17.92
CA ALA A 84 2.24 -19.51 17.69
C ALA A 84 2.39 -18.84 16.33
N LEU A 85 1.75 -19.37 15.28
CA LEU A 85 1.77 -18.78 13.94
C LEU A 85 0.97 -17.48 13.91
N ASP A 86 -0.24 -17.47 14.48
CA ASP A 86 -1.08 -16.28 14.55
C ASP A 86 -0.43 -15.21 15.43
N LYS A 87 0.24 -15.61 16.52
CA LYS A 87 1.03 -14.72 17.38
C LYS A 87 2.20 -14.10 16.61
N SER A 88 2.92 -14.88 15.80
CA SER A 88 4.01 -14.34 14.96
C SER A 88 3.45 -13.35 13.95
N LEU A 89 2.36 -13.71 13.27
CA LEU A 89 1.72 -12.86 12.27
C LEU A 89 1.24 -11.53 12.87
N ALA A 90 0.66 -11.57 14.08
CA ALA A 90 0.22 -10.38 14.80
C ALA A 90 1.38 -9.47 15.25
N LYS A 91 2.59 -10.01 15.44
CA LYS A 91 3.80 -9.22 15.74
C LYS A 91 4.37 -8.56 14.49
N ASP A 92 4.25 -9.21 13.34
CA ASP A 92 4.88 -8.77 12.08
C ASP A 92 3.99 -7.82 11.27
N ILE A 93 2.66 -7.98 11.31
CA ILE A 93 1.72 -7.12 10.58
C ILE A 93 1.56 -5.77 11.29
N LYS A 94 1.61 -4.68 10.52
CA LYS A 94 1.22 -3.35 10.99
C LYS A 94 -0.23 -3.05 10.63
N ILE A 95 -0.90 -2.26 11.47
CA ILE A 95 -2.32 -1.88 11.29
C ILE A 95 -2.44 -0.36 11.38
N ALA A 96 -3.19 0.24 10.46
CA ALA A 96 -3.70 1.60 10.59
C ALA A 96 -5.22 1.58 10.52
N TYR A 97 -5.85 2.62 11.06
CA TYR A 97 -7.29 2.80 10.94
C TYR A 97 -7.58 4.00 10.04
N GLN A 98 -8.34 3.78 8.97
CA GLN A 98 -8.75 4.82 8.03
C GLN A 98 -10.24 5.13 8.17
N THR A 99 -10.63 6.38 7.91
CA THR A 99 -12.04 6.78 7.98
C THR A 99 -12.78 6.38 6.70
N GLY A 100 -13.85 5.59 6.83
CA GLY A 100 -14.73 5.22 5.70
C GLY A 100 -15.64 6.35 5.19
N LYS A 101 -16.25 6.18 4.01
CA LYS A 101 -17.25 7.12 3.46
C LYS A 101 -18.56 7.03 4.28
N GLY A 102 -19.08 8.16 4.75
CA GLY A 102 -20.48 8.29 5.18
C GLY A 102 -20.82 8.01 6.65
N ASN A 103 -19.91 7.48 7.46
CA ASN A 103 -20.06 7.40 8.92
C ASN A 103 -18.66 7.29 9.54
N LYS A 104 -18.46 7.82 10.74
CA LYS A 104 -17.20 7.89 11.51
C LYS A 104 -16.60 6.52 11.90
N HIS A 105 -16.82 5.48 11.12
CA HIS A 105 -16.28 4.15 11.35
C HIS A 105 -14.86 4.08 10.81
N LEU A 106 -13.96 3.70 11.72
CA LEU A 106 -12.59 3.37 11.43
C LEU A 106 -12.54 1.96 10.83
N VAL A 107 -11.93 1.85 9.66
CA VAL A 107 -11.69 0.57 8.96
C VAL A 107 -10.22 0.19 9.17
N PRO A 108 -9.92 -1.01 9.68
CA PRO A 108 -8.55 -1.47 9.79
C PRO A 108 -7.97 -1.76 8.40
N VAL A 109 -6.77 -1.26 8.16
CA VAL A 109 -5.94 -1.58 7.01
C VAL A 109 -4.71 -2.30 7.50
N LEU A 110 -4.49 -3.49 6.96
CA LEU A 110 -3.36 -4.35 7.25
C LEU A 110 -2.24 -4.07 6.26
N TYR A 111 -1.02 -3.93 6.79
CA TYR A 111 0.21 -3.75 6.03
C TYR A 111 1.09 -4.98 6.21
N PRO A 112 1.04 -5.95 5.28
CA PRO A 112 1.78 -7.21 5.39
C PRO A 112 3.24 -7.02 4.93
N ASP A 113 3.65 -7.69 3.86
CA ASP A 113 4.94 -7.63 3.14
C ASP A 113 5.31 -6.24 2.56
N THR A 114 4.70 -5.18 3.09
CA THR A 114 4.76 -3.79 2.60
C THR A 114 5.46 -2.83 3.56
N VAL A 115 5.83 -3.25 4.78
CA VAL A 115 6.43 -2.36 5.79
C VAL A 115 7.71 -1.67 5.30
N GLU A 116 8.71 -2.42 4.86
CA GLU A 116 9.97 -1.83 4.36
C GLU A 116 9.76 -0.99 3.08
N PRO A 117 8.97 -1.43 2.09
CA PRO A 117 8.54 -0.57 0.98
C PRO A 117 7.87 0.74 1.43
N LEU A 118 7.01 0.70 2.46
CA LEU A 118 6.30 1.87 3.00
C LEU A 118 7.26 2.84 3.69
N LYS A 119 8.27 2.33 4.42
CA LYS A 119 9.35 3.16 4.95
C LYS A 119 10.10 3.87 3.83
N LYS A 120 10.45 3.14 2.76
CA LYS A 120 11.20 3.68 1.63
C LYS A 120 10.42 4.79 0.91
N ILE A 121 9.12 4.63 0.67
CA ILE A 121 8.30 5.64 -0.02
C ILE A 121 7.93 6.85 0.88
N ALA A 122 7.83 6.64 2.20
CA ALA A 122 7.52 7.70 3.16
C ALA A 122 8.74 8.52 3.58
N ASN A 123 9.96 8.02 3.32
CA ASN A 123 11.21 8.71 3.65
C ASN A 123 11.30 10.08 2.94
N GLU A 124 11.69 11.11 3.71
CA GLU A 124 11.67 12.50 3.25
C GLU A 124 12.69 12.78 2.13
N GLU A 125 13.89 12.22 2.19
CA GLU A 125 14.93 12.38 1.18
C GLU A 125 14.50 11.75 -0.15
N ASN A 126 13.95 10.54 -0.07
CA ASN A 126 13.40 9.82 -1.23
C ASN A 126 12.23 10.58 -1.88
N ARG A 127 11.34 11.16 -1.06
CA ARG A 127 10.22 12.00 -1.55
C ARG A 127 10.73 13.26 -2.24
N LEU A 128 11.76 13.91 -1.68
CA LEU A 128 12.39 15.08 -2.28
C LEU A 128 13.04 14.73 -3.62
N ALA A 129 13.80 13.62 -3.68
CA ALA A 129 14.45 13.13 -4.90
C ALA A 129 13.44 12.79 -6.01
N ALA A 130 12.25 12.30 -5.64
CA ALA A 130 11.16 12.01 -6.55
C ALA A 130 10.32 13.24 -6.96
N GLY A 131 10.64 14.44 -6.48
CA GLY A 131 9.92 15.67 -6.80
C GLY A 131 8.54 15.77 -6.14
N ILE A 132 8.38 15.17 -4.96
CA ILE A 132 7.16 15.29 -4.15
C ILE A 132 7.20 16.58 -3.34
N SER A 133 6.06 17.28 -3.29
CA SER A 133 5.92 18.47 -2.44
C SER A 133 6.13 18.12 -0.98
N GLN A 134 6.97 18.88 -0.28
CA GLN A 134 7.17 18.76 1.18
C GLN A 134 5.87 18.94 1.97
N ASN A 135 4.89 19.65 1.40
CA ASN A 135 3.58 19.89 2.02
C ASN A 135 2.54 18.80 1.68
N ASN A 136 2.88 17.79 0.87
CA ASN A 136 1.95 16.71 0.56
C ASN A 136 1.82 15.77 1.77
N PRO A 137 0.62 15.62 2.36
CA PRO A 137 0.44 14.86 3.60
C PRO A 137 0.32 13.35 3.36
N TYR A 138 0.24 12.88 2.12
CA TYR A 138 -0.05 11.49 1.78
C TYR A 138 1.22 10.67 1.57
N VAL A 139 1.19 9.41 2.03
CA VAL A 139 2.21 8.40 1.73
C VAL A 139 2.27 8.18 0.22
N PHE A 140 1.11 7.92 -0.40
CA PHE A 140 0.99 7.67 -1.83
C PHE A 140 0.78 8.95 -2.64
N ALA A 141 1.71 9.90 -2.50
CA ALA A 141 1.60 11.21 -3.14
C ALA A 141 1.61 11.13 -4.68
N SER A 142 0.82 12.01 -5.31
CA SER A 142 1.01 12.35 -6.72
C SER A 142 2.28 13.20 -6.89
N THR A 143 2.98 13.03 -8.02
CA THR A 143 4.19 13.80 -8.35
C THR A 143 3.85 15.22 -8.81
N GLN A 144 4.84 15.97 -9.28
CA GLN A 144 4.68 17.32 -9.87
C GLN A 144 4.13 18.35 -8.86
N ASN A 145 4.67 18.36 -7.64
CA ASN A 145 4.25 19.28 -6.57
C ASN A 145 2.76 19.22 -6.18
N SER A 146 2.06 18.14 -6.52
CA SER A 146 0.68 17.93 -6.08
C SER A 146 0.59 17.85 -4.55
N LEU A 147 -0.53 18.29 -3.99
CA LEU A 147 -0.89 18.11 -2.57
C LEU A 147 -1.86 16.92 -2.36
N TYR A 148 -2.17 16.17 -3.42
CA TYR A 148 -3.09 15.04 -3.39
C TYR A 148 -2.35 13.70 -3.51
N HIS A 149 -3.04 12.63 -3.12
CA HIS A 149 -2.60 11.26 -3.34
C HIS A 149 -2.85 10.81 -4.79
N VAL A 150 -2.30 9.65 -5.16
CA VAL A 150 -2.55 8.99 -6.46
C VAL A 150 -3.99 8.48 -6.54
N SER A 151 -4.53 8.39 -7.75
CA SER A 151 -5.76 7.62 -7.99
C SER A 151 -5.49 6.13 -7.86
N GLY A 152 -6.19 5.46 -6.94
CA GLY A 152 -6.09 4.01 -6.78
C GLY A 152 -6.33 3.20 -8.04
N TRP A 153 -7.36 3.55 -8.83
CA TRP A 153 -7.64 2.85 -10.08
C TRP A 153 -6.46 2.89 -11.05
N HIS A 154 -5.91 4.09 -11.31
CA HIS A 154 -4.73 4.27 -12.17
C HIS A 154 -3.51 3.49 -11.66
N ALA A 155 -3.27 3.50 -10.35
CA ALA A 155 -2.18 2.74 -9.74
C ALA A 155 -2.34 1.23 -9.97
N VAL A 156 -3.52 0.66 -9.65
CA VAL A 156 -3.77 -0.77 -9.89
C VAL A 156 -3.68 -1.11 -11.38
N HIS A 157 -4.27 -0.28 -12.23
CA HIS A 157 -4.26 -0.46 -13.68
C HIS A 157 -2.85 -0.51 -14.25
N SER A 158 -1.99 0.43 -13.84
CA SER A 158 -0.60 0.48 -14.30
C SER A 158 0.20 -0.79 -13.94
N VAL A 159 -0.15 -1.45 -12.85
CA VAL A 159 0.47 -2.72 -12.43
C VAL A 159 -0.09 -3.88 -13.25
N CYS A 160 -1.41 -3.95 -13.43
CA CYS A 160 -2.06 -4.98 -14.21
C CYS A 160 -1.65 -4.96 -15.69
N GLU A 161 -1.40 -3.78 -16.28
CA GLU A 161 -0.93 -3.64 -17.67
C GLU A 161 0.45 -4.26 -17.91
N LYS A 162 1.24 -4.49 -16.86
CA LYS A 162 2.55 -5.15 -16.96
C LYS A 162 2.45 -6.69 -17.01
N LEU A 163 1.24 -7.23 -16.90
CA LEU A 163 1.00 -8.66 -16.70
C LEU A 163 0.07 -9.22 -17.77
N GLU A 164 0.30 -10.46 -18.16
CA GLU A 164 -0.59 -11.21 -19.04
C GLU A 164 -1.71 -11.85 -18.19
N LEU A 165 -2.77 -11.08 -17.95
CA LEU A 165 -3.94 -11.52 -17.18
C LEU A 165 -5.05 -12.05 -18.10
N GLU A 166 -5.75 -13.08 -17.65
CA GLU A 166 -6.84 -13.69 -18.43
C GLU A 166 -8.15 -12.88 -18.31
N LYS A 167 -8.40 -12.26 -17.15
CA LYS A 167 -9.43 -11.24 -16.95
C LYS A 167 -8.86 -9.99 -16.29
N ASP A 168 -9.26 -8.84 -16.82
CA ASP A 168 -8.85 -7.56 -16.24
C ASP A 168 -9.46 -7.36 -14.84
N ILE A 169 -8.58 -7.35 -13.83
CA ILE A 169 -8.90 -7.11 -12.43
C ILE A 169 -9.42 -5.66 -12.24
N CYS A 170 -9.01 -4.73 -13.08
CA CYS A 170 -9.30 -3.30 -12.97
C CYS A 170 -10.74 -2.94 -13.34
N LEU A 171 -11.37 -3.70 -14.24
CA LEU A 171 -12.77 -3.52 -14.61
C LEU A 171 -13.73 -3.73 -13.42
N GLN A 172 -13.36 -4.58 -12.46
CA GLN A 172 -14.20 -4.89 -11.31
C GLN A 172 -14.02 -3.86 -10.17
N LEU A 173 -12.84 -3.25 -10.03
CA LEU A 173 -12.58 -2.17 -9.06
C LEU A 173 -13.22 -0.83 -9.46
N LYS A 174 -13.65 -0.70 -10.73
CA LYS A 174 -14.30 0.48 -11.30
C LYS A 174 -15.78 0.64 -10.88
N ILE A 175 -16.40 -0.41 -10.34
CA ILE A 175 -17.86 -0.43 -10.08
C ILE A 175 -18.26 0.40 -8.86
N ASP A 176 -17.32 0.80 -8.00
CA ASP A 176 -17.63 1.49 -6.73
C ASP A 176 -17.13 2.95 -6.68
N THR A 177 -16.77 3.56 -7.83
CA THR A 177 -16.25 4.95 -7.89
C THR A 177 -17.31 6.06 -8.01
N GLU A 178 -18.59 5.77 -7.77
CA GLU A 178 -19.66 6.79 -7.63
C GLU A 178 -20.00 7.09 -6.14
#